data_AF-A0A9P8F5M2-F1
#
_entry.id   AF-A0A9P8F5M2-F1
#
_cell.length_a   1.000
_cell.length_b   1.000
_cell.length_c   1.000
_cell.angle_alpha   90.00
_cell.angle_beta   90.00
_cell.angle_gamma   90.00
#
_symmetry.space_group_name_H-M   'P 1'
#
loop_
_entity.id
_entity.type
_entity.pdbx_description
1 polymer ?
#
loop_
_entity_poly.entity_id
_entity_poly.type
_entity_poly.pdbx_seq_one_letter_code
_entity_poly.pdbx_strand_id
1 'polypeptide(L)'
;TLTNNYQGQAWPLMDANMTCTADEAFKAALTQNGKTGPYIMAVSPWQYKDLNNGIASDSWVAYSDTLFAQRLHTIANNQFSPDIIEVLTWNDFCESHYLRDLPSMTNTSATDYVTYSNGMQNYVEGMNHAPWRVMAKYYLNWWKNGQAPAITMDQVVYWYRVHPKAAACYGGSSSKIKNQNYPIDAVFAWALVKDNATISISVGANEYWEFEANSSGPALSMVPFPEDLGSSGTTPQVSINRNNKVVQYSQGSMPITASCSWSNFNAHVELCGEGINKGPSAS
;
A
#
# COMPACT_ATOMS: atom_id res chain seq x y z
N THR A 1 4.60 -18.83 31.90
CA THR A 1 5.09 -18.59 30.53
C THR A 1 4.17 -17.59 29.86
N LEU A 2 4.66 -16.39 29.53
CA LEU A 2 3.89 -15.44 28.72
C LEU A 2 3.68 -16.09 27.36
N THR A 3 2.44 -16.42 27.02
CA THR A 3 2.10 -16.95 25.70
C THR A 3 1.70 -15.76 24.85
N ASN A 4 2.53 -15.39 23.88
CA ASN A 4 2.15 -14.39 22.88
C ASN A 4 1.11 -15.01 21.96
N ASN A 5 -0.05 -14.37 21.84
CA ASN A 5 -1.14 -14.91 21.04
C ASN A 5 -1.22 -14.13 19.71
N TYR A 6 -0.39 -14.57 18.77
CA TYR A 6 -0.26 -13.93 17.47
C TYR A 6 -1.28 -14.45 16.46
N GLN A 7 -2.05 -13.53 15.87
CA GLN A 7 -2.82 -13.80 14.68
C GLN A 7 -2.14 -13.14 13.46
N GLY A 8 -1.52 -13.96 12.62
CA GLY A 8 -0.73 -13.53 11.46
C GLY A 8 -1.54 -13.26 10.19
N GLN A 9 -2.87 -13.34 10.25
CA GLN A 9 -3.73 -13.03 9.11
C GLN A 9 -3.80 -11.50 8.90
N ALA A 10 -2.79 -10.93 8.22
CA ALA A 10 -2.77 -9.51 7.87
C ALA A 10 -3.54 -9.17 6.58
N TRP A 11 -3.84 -10.19 5.75
CA TRP A 11 -4.50 -10.02 4.45
C TRP A 11 -5.80 -10.84 4.34
N PRO A 12 -6.76 -10.40 3.50
CA PRO A 12 -7.95 -11.17 3.22
C PRO A 12 -7.62 -12.48 2.51
N LEU A 13 -8.35 -13.55 2.85
CA LEU A 13 -8.25 -14.84 2.16
C LEU A 13 -9.19 -14.94 0.94
N MET A 14 -9.90 -13.86 0.62
CA MET A 14 -10.91 -13.76 -0.42
C MET A 14 -10.89 -12.39 -1.10
N ASP A 15 -11.66 -12.24 -2.17
CA ASP A 15 -11.81 -11.00 -2.94
C ASP A 15 -12.76 -10.00 -2.23
N ALA A 16 -12.42 -9.64 -0.99
CA ALA A 16 -13.20 -8.72 -0.19
C ALA A 16 -12.36 -8.08 0.92
N ASN A 17 -12.79 -6.90 1.37
CA ASN A 17 -12.19 -6.23 2.52
C ASN A 17 -12.20 -7.13 3.76
N MET A 18 -11.10 -7.10 4.52
CA MET A 18 -11.02 -7.76 5.82
C MET A 18 -11.98 -7.14 6.83
N THR A 19 -12.62 -8.00 7.62
CA THR A 19 -13.42 -7.62 8.78
C THR A 19 -12.70 -8.00 10.08
N CYS A 20 -13.22 -7.58 11.23
CA CYS A 20 -12.71 -7.99 12.54
C CYS A 20 -13.16 -9.38 13.00
N THR A 21 -14.00 -10.08 12.23
CA THR A 21 -14.59 -11.36 12.63
C THR A 21 -13.52 -12.38 13.02
N ALA A 22 -12.43 -12.48 12.26
CA ALA A 22 -11.36 -13.42 12.55
C ALA A 22 -10.58 -13.05 13.82
N ASP A 23 -10.37 -11.76 14.07
CA ASP A 23 -9.66 -11.26 15.25
C ASP A 23 -10.50 -11.46 16.52
N GLU A 24 -11.79 -11.16 16.44
CA GLU A 24 -12.77 -11.38 17.52
C GLU A 24 -12.87 -12.86 17.88
N ALA A 25 -13.02 -13.73 16.86
CA ALA A 25 -13.07 -15.18 17.06
C ALA A 25 -11.79 -15.70 17.71
N PHE A 26 -10.63 -15.23 17.26
CA PHE A 26 -9.36 -15.62 17.85
C PHE A 26 -9.23 -15.13 19.30
N LYS A 27 -9.51 -13.85 19.58
CA LYS A 27 -9.47 -13.27 20.93
C LYS A 27 -10.46 -13.96 21.89
N ALA A 28 -11.65 -14.30 21.42
CA ALA A 28 -12.63 -15.06 22.18
C ALA A 28 -12.13 -16.48 22.49
N ALA A 29 -11.55 -17.18 21.50
CA ALA A 29 -10.98 -18.51 21.69
C ALA A 29 -9.83 -18.51 22.70
N LEU A 30 -8.96 -17.49 22.67
CA LEU A 30 -7.90 -17.31 23.68
C LEU A 30 -8.48 -17.22 25.10
N THR A 31 -9.49 -16.37 25.27
CA THR A 31 -10.16 -16.14 26.55
C THR A 31 -10.81 -17.42 27.06
N GLN A 32 -11.55 -18.13 26.20
CA GLN A 32 -12.21 -19.40 26.53
C GLN A 32 -11.23 -20.50 26.93
N ASN A 33 -10.01 -20.50 26.37
CA ASN A 33 -8.96 -21.46 26.69
C ASN A 33 -8.04 -21.00 27.84
N GLY A 34 -8.45 -19.99 28.61
CA GLY A 34 -7.70 -19.51 29.77
C GLY A 34 -6.34 -18.87 29.43
N LYS A 35 -6.16 -18.39 28.19
CA LYS A 35 -4.94 -17.67 27.79
C LYS A 35 -5.01 -16.24 28.32
N THR A 36 -3.94 -15.80 28.97
CA THR A 36 -3.87 -14.49 29.66
C THR A 36 -2.85 -13.53 29.04
N GLY A 37 -2.15 -13.94 27.98
CA GLY A 37 -1.19 -13.09 27.26
C GLY A 37 -1.85 -12.13 26.27
N PRO A 38 -1.13 -11.10 25.81
CA PRO A 38 -1.68 -10.11 24.89
C PRO A 38 -2.11 -10.75 23.58
N TYR A 39 -3.20 -10.23 23.02
CA TYR A 39 -3.58 -10.49 21.64
C TYR A 39 -2.80 -9.57 20.70
N ILE A 40 -2.05 -10.18 19.78
CA ILE A 40 -1.23 -9.49 18.78
C ILE A 40 -1.93 -9.61 17.43
N MET A 41 -2.29 -8.47 16.86
CA MET A 41 -2.96 -8.35 15.56
C MET A 41 -1.97 -7.90 14.49
N ALA A 42 -1.89 -8.64 13.38
CA ALA A 42 -1.09 -8.26 12.24
C ALA A 42 -1.80 -7.24 11.35
N VAL A 43 -1.06 -6.24 10.85
CA VAL A 43 -1.50 -5.29 9.82
C VAL A 43 -0.42 -5.17 8.75
N SER A 44 -0.81 -5.05 7.49
CA SER A 44 0.11 -4.92 6.36
C SER A 44 -0.49 -4.12 5.23
N PRO A 45 0.29 -3.38 4.43
CA PRO A 45 -0.28 -2.55 3.38
C PRO A 45 -0.65 -3.32 2.11
N TRP A 46 0.17 -4.30 1.72
CA TRP A 46 0.11 -4.97 0.43
C TRP A 46 0.63 -6.39 0.56
N GLN A 47 0.37 -7.27 -0.40
CA GLN A 47 1.16 -8.50 -0.55
C GLN A 47 1.11 -8.99 -1.98
N TYR A 48 2.30 -9.20 -2.52
CA TYR A 48 2.51 -9.82 -3.81
C TYR A 48 3.85 -10.53 -3.82
N LYS A 49 3.87 -11.72 -4.41
CA LYS A 49 5.09 -12.51 -4.58
C LYS A 49 5.03 -13.27 -5.89
N ASP A 50 6.19 -13.34 -6.52
CA ASP A 50 6.49 -14.28 -7.60
C ASP A 50 7.83 -14.94 -7.30
N LEU A 51 7.80 -16.25 -7.02
CA LEU A 51 9.01 -17.03 -6.74
C LEU A 51 9.76 -17.42 -8.00
N ASN A 52 9.20 -17.16 -9.18
CA ASN A 52 9.84 -17.44 -10.45
C ASN A 52 10.39 -18.87 -10.56
N ASN A 53 9.60 -19.86 -10.10
CA ASN A 53 9.99 -21.26 -10.10
C ASN A 53 9.08 -22.16 -10.97
N GLY A 54 8.19 -21.57 -11.77
CA GLY A 54 7.22 -22.32 -12.59
C GLY A 54 6.01 -22.87 -11.83
N ILE A 55 5.92 -22.69 -10.51
CA ILE A 55 4.85 -23.25 -9.68
C ILE A 55 3.80 -22.17 -9.41
N ALA A 56 2.59 -22.34 -9.95
CA ALA A 56 1.52 -21.34 -9.83
C ALA A 56 1.02 -21.10 -8.40
N SER A 57 1.17 -22.08 -7.49
CA SER A 57 0.81 -21.90 -6.06
C SER A 57 1.79 -21.03 -5.30
N ASP A 58 2.98 -20.82 -5.85
CA ASP A 58 4.11 -20.15 -5.19
C ASP A 58 4.16 -18.66 -5.53
N SER A 59 3.19 -18.18 -6.32
CA SER A 59 3.08 -16.79 -6.76
C SER A 59 1.64 -16.32 -6.63
N TRP A 60 1.41 -15.25 -5.87
CA TRP A 60 0.07 -14.76 -5.57
C TRP A 60 0.07 -13.26 -5.28
N VAL A 61 -1.11 -12.65 -5.41
CA VAL A 61 -1.42 -11.32 -4.88
C VAL A 61 -2.56 -11.43 -3.87
N ALA A 62 -2.51 -10.65 -2.80
CA ALA A 62 -3.61 -10.54 -1.85
C ALA A 62 -4.52 -9.35 -2.19
N TYR A 63 -5.80 -9.42 -1.81
CA TYR A 63 -6.71 -8.28 -1.95
C TYR A 63 -6.25 -7.15 -1.00
N SER A 64 -5.57 -6.14 -1.54
CA SER A 64 -4.83 -5.16 -0.74
C SER A 64 -5.13 -3.70 -1.08
N ASP A 65 -5.90 -3.45 -2.14
CA ASP A 65 -6.13 -2.12 -2.74
C ASP A 65 -6.38 -1.01 -1.72
N THR A 66 -7.23 -1.25 -0.72
CA THR A 66 -7.55 -0.28 0.35
C THR A 66 -7.31 -0.83 1.74
N LEU A 67 -6.67 -2.00 1.83
CA LEU A 67 -6.56 -2.80 3.06
C LEU A 67 -5.91 -2.01 4.19
N PHE A 68 -4.79 -1.34 3.93
CA PHE A 68 -4.04 -0.66 4.99
C PHE A 68 -4.85 0.42 5.68
N ALA A 69 -5.45 1.32 4.89
CA ALA A 69 -6.22 2.44 5.39
C ALA A 69 -7.45 1.95 6.16
N GLN A 70 -8.18 0.97 5.60
CA GLN A 70 -9.39 0.43 6.25
C GLN A 70 -9.05 -0.31 7.54
N ARG A 71 -8.06 -1.20 7.51
CA ARG A 71 -7.68 -2.02 8.67
C ARG A 71 -7.17 -1.15 9.82
N LEU A 72 -6.30 -0.18 9.51
CA LEU A 72 -5.81 0.78 10.50
C LEU A 72 -6.92 1.70 11.02
N HIS A 73 -7.86 2.11 10.18
CA HIS A 73 -9.00 2.93 10.61
C HIS A 73 -9.91 2.16 11.59
N THR A 74 -10.23 0.90 11.30
CA THR A 74 -11.00 0.01 12.20
C THR A 74 -10.33 -0.18 13.56
N ILE A 75 -9.00 -0.22 13.60
CA ILE A 75 -8.25 -0.28 14.86
C ILE A 75 -8.30 1.06 15.59
N ALA A 76 -8.07 2.17 14.86
CA ALA A 76 -7.98 3.51 15.42
C ALA A 76 -9.33 4.04 15.96
N ASN A 77 -10.44 3.70 15.29
CA ASN A 77 -11.78 4.11 15.69
C ASN A 77 -12.42 3.17 16.73
N ASN A 78 -11.62 2.24 17.28
CA ASN A 78 -12.01 1.32 18.36
C ASN A 78 -13.19 0.40 18.00
N GLN A 79 -13.40 0.07 16.72
CA GLN A 79 -14.29 -1.03 16.33
C GLN A 79 -13.74 -2.38 16.84
N PHE A 80 -12.41 -2.52 16.85
CA PHE A 80 -11.71 -3.63 17.48
C PHE A 80 -10.31 -3.16 17.91
N SER A 81 -9.97 -3.28 19.20
CA SER A 81 -8.64 -2.92 19.69
C SER A 81 -7.83 -4.15 20.12
N PRO A 82 -6.70 -4.43 19.45
CA PRO A 82 -5.72 -5.40 19.93
C PRO A 82 -4.91 -4.84 21.11
N ASP A 83 -4.18 -5.72 21.81
CA ASP A 83 -3.25 -5.29 22.87
C ASP A 83 -1.90 -4.85 22.26
N ILE A 84 -1.52 -5.48 21.15
CA ILE A 84 -0.30 -5.19 20.38
C ILE A 84 -0.64 -5.25 18.89
N ILE A 85 -0.05 -4.33 18.12
CA ILE A 85 -0.11 -4.34 16.65
C ILE A 85 1.26 -4.76 16.12
N GLU A 86 1.27 -5.77 15.26
CA GLU A 86 2.43 -6.14 14.47
C GLU A 86 2.29 -5.59 13.05
N VAL A 87 3.15 -4.66 12.68
CA VAL A 87 3.15 -4.06 11.33
C VAL A 87 4.07 -4.87 10.43
N LEU A 88 3.48 -5.61 9.51
CA LEU A 88 4.16 -6.44 8.52
C LEU A 88 4.41 -5.64 7.23
N THR A 89 5.64 -5.42 6.80
CA THR A 89 6.90 -5.59 7.53
C THR A 89 7.81 -4.40 7.32
N TRP A 90 8.92 -4.35 8.05
CA TRP A 90 9.93 -3.35 7.76
C TRP A 90 10.58 -3.58 6.39
N ASN A 91 11.01 -4.79 6.05
CA ASN A 91 11.93 -5.06 4.93
C ASN A 91 11.70 -6.37 4.17
N ASP A 92 10.48 -6.93 4.22
CA ASP A 92 10.19 -8.12 3.42
C ASP A 92 9.89 -7.74 1.96
N PHE A 93 10.97 -7.68 1.18
CA PHE A 93 10.92 -7.34 -0.23
C PHE A 93 10.33 -8.47 -1.10
N CYS A 94 10.49 -9.74 -0.70
CA CYS A 94 10.08 -10.86 -1.54
C CYS A 94 8.56 -11.11 -1.51
N GLU A 95 7.87 -10.52 -0.53
CA GLU A 95 6.41 -10.56 -0.42
C GLU A 95 5.76 -9.17 -0.61
N SER A 96 6.53 -8.19 -1.07
CA SER A 96 6.05 -6.87 -1.50
C SER A 96 5.25 -6.10 -0.45
N HIS A 97 5.68 -6.19 0.81
CA HIS A 97 4.98 -5.53 1.93
C HIS A 97 5.90 -4.83 2.91
N TYR A 98 7.09 -4.49 2.45
CA TYR A 98 8.05 -3.63 3.13
C TYR A 98 7.53 -2.20 3.26
N LEU A 99 7.90 -1.53 4.36
CA LEU A 99 7.62 -0.11 4.62
C LEU A 99 8.89 0.74 4.67
N ARG A 100 10.07 0.12 4.67
CA ARG A 100 11.35 0.83 4.61
C ARG A 100 11.58 1.45 3.24
N ASP A 101 12.50 2.39 3.20
CA ASP A 101 13.01 2.97 1.96
C ASP A 101 13.69 1.86 1.13
N LEU A 102 13.51 1.94 -0.19
CA LEU A 102 14.18 1.04 -1.12
C LEU A 102 15.70 1.19 -0.99
N PRO A 103 16.44 0.08 -0.81
CA PRO A 103 17.89 0.11 -0.80
C PRO A 103 18.41 0.51 -2.19
N SER A 104 19.64 1.01 -2.24
CA SER A 104 20.31 1.21 -3.53
C SER A 104 20.52 -0.14 -4.22
N MET A 105 20.12 -0.21 -5.50
CA MET A 105 20.36 -1.40 -6.34
C MET A 105 21.81 -1.49 -6.83
N THR A 106 22.52 -0.36 -6.87
CA THR A 106 23.85 -0.25 -7.52
C THR A 106 24.98 -0.09 -6.51
N ASN A 107 24.71 0.50 -5.34
CA ASN A 107 25.71 0.70 -4.30
C ASN A 107 25.82 -0.53 -3.39
N THR A 108 26.59 -1.52 -3.83
CA THR A 108 26.88 -2.75 -3.06
C THR A 108 27.68 -2.52 -1.78
N SER A 109 28.21 -1.30 -1.58
CA SER A 109 28.90 -0.90 -0.35
C SER A 109 27.98 -0.20 0.66
N ALA A 110 26.71 0.04 0.32
CA ALA A 110 25.76 0.63 1.24
C ALA A 110 25.50 -0.32 2.42
N THR A 111 25.39 0.23 3.63
CA THR A 111 25.15 -0.55 4.85
C THR A 111 23.81 -1.27 4.86
N ASP A 112 22.90 -0.84 4.01
CA ASP A 112 21.55 -1.35 3.88
C ASP A 112 21.29 -2.01 2.52
N TYR A 113 22.36 -2.34 1.78
CA TYR A 113 22.31 -3.07 0.52
C TYR A 113 21.61 -4.42 0.68
N VAL A 114 20.83 -4.80 -0.34
CA VAL A 114 20.08 -6.06 -0.38
C VAL A 114 20.44 -6.82 -1.64
N THR A 115 20.74 -8.10 -1.49
CA THR A 115 20.88 -9.01 -2.63
C THR A 115 19.52 -9.60 -2.97
N TYR A 116 19.07 -9.34 -4.19
CA TYR A 116 17.85 -9.91 -4.73
C TYR A 116 18.09 -11.32 -5.28
N SER A 117 17.13 -12.22 -5.07
CA SER A 117 17.17 -13.59 -5.59
C SER A 117 15.88 -13.91 -6.37
N ASN A 118 15.92 -14.95 -7.19
CA ASN A 118 14.75 -15.50 -7.89
C ASN A 118 13.94 -14.46 -8.70
N GLY A 119 14.60 -13.45 -9.27
CA GLY A 119 13.92 -12.42 -10.07
C GLY A 119 13.19 -11.34 -9.25
N MET A 120 13.37 -11.31 -7.92
CA MET A 120 12.75 -10.31 -7.03
C MET A 120 13.04 -8.87 -7.47
N GLN A 121 14.22 -8.61 -8.02
CA GLN A 121 14.57 -7.28 -8.55
C GLN A 121 13.56 -6.77 -9.58
N ASN A 122 12.94 -7.66 -10.37
CA ASN A 122 12.01 -7.28 -11.44
C ASN A 122 10.69 -6.71 -10.93
N TYR A 123 10.33 -6.95 -9.66
CA TYR A 123 9.10 -6.41 -9.05
C TYR A 123 9.35 -5.54 -7.80
N VAL A 124 10.60 -5.36 -7.39
CA VAL A 124 10.97 -4.49 -6.26
C VAL A 124 11.68 -3.22 -6.72
N GLU A 125 12.46 -3.27 -7.80
CA GLU A 125 13.18 -2.10 -8.31
C GLU A 125 12.21 -0.97 -8.68
N GLY A 126 12.44 0.22 -8.12
CA GLY A 126 11.60 1.41 -8.33
C GLY A 126 10.23 1.38 -7.62
N MET A 127 9.84 0.29 -6.97
CA MET A 127 8.55 0.15 -6.28
C MET A 127 8.58 0.75 -4.87
N ASN A 128 8.52 2.09 -4.78
CA ASN A 128 8.56 2.78 -3.50
C ASN A 128 7.31 2.50 -2.64
N HIS A 129 7.48 2.13 -1.37
CA HIS A 129 6.39 1.95 -0.39
C HIS A 129 6.43 2.94 0.79
N ALA A 130 7.51 3.74 0.89
CA ALA A 130 7.77 4.62 2.03
C ALA A 130 6.59 5.53 2.42
N PRO A 131 5.79 6.09 1.48
CA PRO A 131 4.67 6.97 1.82
C PRO A 131 3.52 6.31 2.60
N TRP A 132 3.35 4.98 2.54
CA TRP A 132 2.37 4.30 3.40
C TRP A 132 2.65 4.52 4.90
N ARG A 133 3.89 4.83 5.29
CA ARG A 133 4.22 5.21 6.68
C ARG A 133 3.47 6.46 7.15
N VAL A 134 3.01 7.33 6.26
CA VAL A 134 2.16 8.48 6.62
C VAL A 134 0.82 7.99 7.18
N MET A 135 0.17 7.04 6.50
CA MET A 135 -1.07 6.42 6.99
C MET A 135 -0.83 5.72 8.33
N ALA A 136 0.22 4.90 8.41
CA ALA A 136 0.58 4.18 9.63
C ALA A 136 0.80 5.14 10.80
N LYS A 137 1.56 6.22 10.59
CA LYS A 137 1.83 7.23 11.62
C LYS A 137 0.55 7.87 12.14
N TYR A 138 -0.37 8.25 11.24
CA TYR A 138 -1.63 8.88 11.64
C TYR A 138 -2.51 7.93 12.47
N TYR A 139 -2.83 6.75 11.94
CA TYR A 139 -3.74 5.83 12.60
C TYR A 139 -3.15 5.17 13.84
N LEU A 140 -1.85 4.85 13.86
CA LEU A 140 -1.22 4.29 15.07
C LEU A 140 -1.07 5.33 16.17
N ASN A 141 -0.90 6.61 15.84
CA ASN A 141 -0.96 7.69 16.84
C ASN A 141 -2.38 7.79 17.42
N TRP A 142 -3.39 7.75 16.55
CA TRP A 142 -4.79 7.72 17.01
C TRP A 142 -5.05 6.54 17.94
N TRP A 143 -4.74 5.31 17.51
CA TRP A 143 -4.92 4.11 18.33
C TRP A 143 -4.23 4.22 19.70
N LYS A 144 -2.96 4.66 19.73
CA LYS A 144 -2.19 4.80 20.98
C LYS A 144 -2.80 5.81 21.97
N ASN A 145 -3.40 6.87 21.44
CA ASN A 145 -3.89 7.99 22.26
C ASN A 145 -5.42 7.99 22.44
N GLY A 146 -6.15 7.09 21.78
CA GLY A 146 -7.61 7.01 21.81
C GLY A 146 -8.33 8.15 21.08
N GLN A 147 -7.61 9.05 20.43
CA GLN A 147 -8.19 10.21 19.71
C GLN A 147 -7.39 10.55 18.45
N ALA A 148 -8.09 10.99 17.40
CA ALA A 148 -7.45 11.35 16.14
C ALA A 148 -6.47 12.52 16.36
N PRO A 149 -5.21 12.43 15.88
CA PRO A 149 -4.27 13.53 15.99
C PRO A 149 -4.67 14.69 15.08
N ALA A 150 -4.33 15.92 15.47
CA ALA A 150 -4.57 17.09 14.63
C ALA A 150 -3.82 16.98 13.30
N ILE A 151 -4.49 17.30 12.20
CA ILE A 151 -3.91 17.33 10.87
C ILE A 151 -3.26 18.70 10.65
N THR A 152 -1.93 18.70 10.47
CA THR A 152 -1.13 19.94 10.43
C THR A 152 -0.41 20.15 9.09
N MET A 153 -0.46 19.17 8.19
CA MET A 153 0.19 19.17 6.89
C MET A 153 -0.83 18.84 5.80
N ASP A 154 -0.51 19.23 4.57
CA ASP A 154 -1.22 18.78 3.37
C ASP A 154 -0.49 17.59 2.76
N GLN A 155 -1.11 16.40 2.81
CA GLN A 155 -0.51 15.14 2.36
C GLN A 155 -1.55 14.27 1.62
N VAL A 156 -1.21 13.80 0.42
CA VAL A 156 -1.97 12.76 -0.28
C VAL A 156 -1.03 11.62 -0.61
N VAL A 157 -1.26 10.46 0.01
CA VAL A 157 -0.57 9.22 -0.35
C VAL A 157 -1.35 8.57 -1.48
N TYR A 158 -0.70 8.30 -2.60
CA TYR A 158 -1.32 7.62 -3.73
C TYR A 158 -0.51 6.41 -4.16
N TRP A 159 -1.20 5.39 -4.66
CA TRP A 159 -0.57 4.16 -5.09
C TRP A 159 -1.30 3.54 -6.28
N TYR A 160 -0.54 2.77 -7.04
CA TYR A 160 -1.00 2.11 -8.26
C TYR A 160 -0.07 0.98 -8.64
N ARG A 161 -0.55 0.04 -9.46
CA ARG A 161 0.31 -0.92 -10.15
C ARG A 161 0.87 -0.29 -11.42
N VAL A 162 2.07 -0.69 -11.83
CA VAL A 162 2.77 -0.10 -12.99
C VAL A 162 2.30 -0.64 -14.35
N HIS A 163 1.31 -1.54 -14.35
CA HIS A 163 0.59 -1.97 -15.54
C HIS A 163 -0.78 -2.56 -15.16
N PRO A 164 -1.76 -2.60 -16.10
CA PRO A 164 -3.02 -3.31 -15.89
C PRO A 164 -2.81 -4.80 -15.63
N LYS A 165 -3.77 -5.47 -14.97
CA LYS A 165 -3.70 -6.95 -14.77
C LYS A 165 -3.72 -7.74 -16.07
N ALA A 166 -4.22 -7.15 -17.15
CA ALA A 166 -4.26 -7.72 -18.49
C ALA A 166 -3.10 -7.29 -19.41
N ALA A 167 -2.08 -6.61 -18.87
CA ALA A 167 -0.93 -6.14 -19.66
C ALA A 167 -0.17 -7.29 -20.33
N ALA A 168 0.40 -7.01 -21.51
CA ALA A 168 1.23 -7.98 -22.22
C ALA A 168 2.61 -8.06 -21.55
N CYS A 169 2.83 -9.12 -20.77
CA CYS A 169 4.03 -9.30 -19.98
C CYS A 169 4.89 -10.47 -20.49
N TYR A 170 6.20 -10.25 -20.63
CA TYR A 170 7.12 -11.18 -21.31
C TYR A 170 8.04 -11.97 -20.37
N GLY A 171 7.90 -11.78 -19.06
CA GLY A 171 8.68 -12.43 -18.01
C GLY A 171 7.86 -12.71 -16.75
N GLY A 172 8.44 -13.50 -15.85
CA GLY A 172 7.73 -14.20 -14.77
C GLY A 172 7.51 -15.65 -15.18
N SER A 173 8.16 -16.61 -14.51
CA SER A 173 7.98 -18.03 -14.83
C SER A 173 6.75 -18.64 -14.17
N SER A 174 6.09 -17.93 -13.25
CA SER A 174 4.76 -18.32 -12.82
C SER A 174 3.79 -18.12 -13.98
N SER A 175 3.42 -19.22 -14.64
CA SER A 175 2.48 -19.23 -15.77
C SER A 175 1.11 -18.66 -15.43
N LYS A 176 0.84 -18.44 -14.13
CA LYS A 176 -0.31 -17.72 -13.60
C LYS A 176 0.01 -17.19 -12.20
N ILE A 177 -0.30 -15.91 -11.94
CA ILE A 177 -0.32 -15.36 -10.58
C ILE A 177 -1.68 -15.72 -9.95
N LYS A 178 -1.66 -16.45 -8.84
CA LYS A 178 -2.89 -16.73 -8.08
C LYS A 178 -3.52 -15.41 -7.64
N ASN A 179 -4.84 -15.32 -7.74
CA ASN A 179 -5.64 -14.14 -7.37
C ASN A 179 -5.37 -12.87 -8.19
N GLN A 180 -4.75 -12.95 -9.37
CA GLN A 180 -4.46 -11.79 -10.23
C GLN A 180 -5.65 -10.89 -10.58
N ASN A 181 -6.88 -11.38 -10.40
CA ASN A 181 -8.10 -10.62 -10.67
C ASN A 181 -8.54 -9.72 -9.51
N TYR A 182 -8.01 -9.94 -8.30
CA TYR A 182 -8.40 -9.20 -7.09
C TYR A 182 -8.09 -7.72 -7.20
N PRO A 183 -6.87 -7.29 -7.61
CA PRO A 183 -6.58 -5.87 -7.68
C PRO A 183 -7.38 -5.17 -8.78
N ILE A 184 -7.88 -3.99 -8.45
CA ILE A 184 -8.50 -3.07 -9.40
C ILE A 184 -7.39 -2.36 -10.20
N ASP A 185 -7.65 -2.11 -11.48
CA ASP A 185 -6.77 -1.31 -12.35
C ASP A 185 -7.09 0.18 -12.12
N ALA A 186 -6.54 0.75 -11.05
CA ALA A 186 -6.80 2.11 -10.63
C ALA A 186 -5.61 2.77 -9.92
N VAL A 187 -5.61 4.09 -9.89
CA VAL A 187 -4.80 4.90 -8.98
C VAL A 187 -5.66 5.24 -7.78
N PHE A 188 -5.21 4.84 -6.60
CA PHE A 188 -5.87 5.15 -5.34
C PHE A 188 -5.20 6.36 -4.69
N ALA A 189 -5.97 7.19 -3.99
CA ALA A 189 -5.45 8.34 -3.25
C ALA A 189 -6.11 8.47 -1.89
N TRP A 190 -5.29 8.50 -0.85
CA TRP A 190 -5.68 8.76 0.55
C TRP A 190 -5.18 10.14 0.94
N ALA A 191 -6.10 11.05 1.21
CA ALA A 191 -5.83 12.44 1.52
C ALA A 191 -5.95 12.73 3.02
N LEU A 192 -4.96 13.43 3.57
CA LEU A 192 -4.90 13.94 4.93
C LEU A 192 -4.46 15.41 4.85
N VAL A 193 -5.43 16.32 4.90
CA VAL A 193 -5.22 17.76 4.65
C VAL A 193 -5.60 18.61 5.86
N LYS A 194 -4.84 19.68 6.09
CA LYS A 194 -5.01 20.54 7.29
C LYS A 194 -6.20 21.49 7.20
N ASP A 195 -6.65 21.81 6.00
CA ASP A 195 -7.78 22.68 5.69
C ASP A 195 -8.58 22.09 4.52
N ASN A 196 -9.85 22.51 4.35
CA ASN A 196 -10.69 22.12 3.21
C ASN A 196 -9.92 22.27 1.88
N ALA A 197 -9.93 21.22 1.07
CA ALA A 197 -9.27 21.16 -0.23
C ALA A 197 -9.97 20.17 -1.16
N THR A 198 -9.90 20.46 -2.45
CA THR A 198 -10.27 19.54 -3.52
C THR A 198 -9.03 18.79 -3.97
N ILE A 199 -9.05 17.46 -3.86
CA ILE A 199 -7.96 16.61 -4.35
C ILE A 199 -8.30 16.23 -5.78
N SER A 200 -7.39 16.48 -6.71
CA SER A 200 -7.58 16.17 -8.12
C SER A 200 -6.55 15.12 -8.56
N ILE A 201 -7.03 14.07 -9.22
CA ILE A 201 -6.22 12.99 -9.78
C ILE A 201 -6.44 12.94 -11.29
N SER A 202 -5.35 12.90 -12.05
CA SER A 202 -5.38 12.69 -13.50
C SER A 202 -4.47 11.52 -13.90
N VAL A 203 -4.91 10.69 -14.84
CA VAL A 203 -4.11 9.59 -15.40
C VAL A 203 -4.50 9.37 -16.85
N GLY A 204 -3.62 9.75 -17.78
CA GLY A 204 -3.92 9.76 -19.21
C GLY A 204 -5.18 10.56 -19.53
N ALA A 205 -6.11 9.95 -20.28
CA ALA A 205 -7.39 10.58 -20.64
C ALA A 205 -8.39 10.73 -19.48
N ASN A 206 -8.14 10.09 -18.34
CA ASN A 206 -8.97 10.24 -17.14
C ASN A 206 -8.46 11.44 -16.33
N GLU A 207 -8.87 12.65 -16.74
CA GLU A 207 -8.41 13.90 -16.14
C GLU A 207 -9.39 14.46 -15.11
N TYR A 208 -8.87 15.20 -14.13
CA TYR A 208 -9.64 15.99 -13.15
C TYR A 208 -10.68 15.18 -12.37
N TRP A 209 -10.31 13.96 -11.96
CA TRP A 209 -11.12 13.20 -11.01
C TRP A 209 -10.96 13.79 -9.63
N GLU A 210 -12.03 14.37 -9.10
CA GLU A 210 -11.98 15.18 -7.88
C GLU A 210 -12.74 14.56 -6.71
N PHE A 211 -12.20 14.76 -5.51
CA PHE A 211 -12.91 14.50 -4.26
C PHE A 211 -12.52 15.52 -3.19
N GLU A 212 -13.45 15.79 -2.29
CA GLU A 212 -13.25 16.74 -1.20
C GLU A 212 -12.54 16.09 -0.01
N ALA A 213 -11.58 16.82 0.57
CA ALA A 213 -10.90 16.45 1.81
C ALA A 213 -10.86 17.65 2.76
N ASN A 214 -10.87 17.40 4.06
CA ASN A 214 -10.81 18.43 5.08
C ASN A 214 -10.11 17.94 6.35
N SER A 215 -10.03 18.80 7.35
CA SER A 215 -9.32 18.55 8.61
C SER A 215 -10.03 17.58 9.58
N SER A 216 -11.19 17.03 9.20
CA SER A 216 -11.96 16.12 10.08
C SER A 216 -11.41 14.70 10.08
N GLY A 217 -10.55 14.37 9.11
CA GLY A 217 -9.97 13.05 8.97
C GLY A 217 -9.61 12.73 7.52
N PRO A 218 -9.12 11.51 7.27
CA PRO A 218 -8.71 11.13 5.94
C PRO A 218 -9.87 10.87 5.00
N ALA A 219 -9.68 11.18 3.73
CA ALA A 219 -10.59 10.84 2.63
C ALA A 219 -9.88 9.91 1.64
N LEU A 220 -10.62 8.96 1.04
CA LEU A 220 -10.09 7.97 0.11
C LEU A 220 -10.91 7.98 -1.16
N SER A 221 -10.25 8.04 -2.31
CA SER A 221 -10.88 7.89 -3.62
C SER A 221 -9.96 7.12 -4.57
N MET A 222 -10.46 6.84 -5.77
CA MET A 222 -9.68 6.27 -6.86
C MET A 222 -10.09 6.84 -8.21
N VAL A 223 -9.17 6.73 -9.17
CA VAL A 223 -9.45 6.92 -10.61
C VAL A 223 -9.05 5.63 -11.34
N PRO A 224 -9.93 5.05 -12.18
CA PRO A 224 -9.58 3.87 -12.97
C PRO A 224 -8.44 4.20 -13.95
N PHE A 225 -7.68 3.18 -14.36
CA PHE A 225 -6.74 3.33 -15.47
C PHE A 225 -7.49 3.74 -16.75
N PRO A 226 -6.91 4.60 -17.61
CA PRO A 226 -7.51 4.92 -18.89
C PRO A 226 -7.44 3.70 -19.83
N GLU A 227 -8.35 3.64 -20.80
CA GLU A 227 -8.34 2.57 -21.80
C GLU A 227 -7.07 2.61 -22.69
N ASP A 228 -6.59 3.82 -23.00
CA ASP A 228 -5.35 4.04 -23.74
C ASP A 228 -4.26 4.60 -22.81
N LEU A 229 -3.21 3.80 -22.61
CA LEU A 229 -2.02 4.17 -21.84
C LEU A 229 -0.93 4.82 -22.71
N GLY A 230 -1.11 4.86 -24.03
CA GLY A 230 -0.09 5.30 -24.98
C GLY A 230 1.11 4.34 -25.08
N SER A 231 1.97 4.58 -26.08
CA SER A 231 3.13 3.71 -26.35
C SER A 231 4.22 3.78 -25.28
N SER A 232 4.30 4.89 -24.55
CA SER A 232 5.31 5.14 -23.50
C SER A 232 4.74 4.98 -22.08
N GLY A 233 3.47 4.58 -21.95
CA GLY A 233 2.74 4.61 -20.70
C GLY A 233 2.27 6.00 -20.30
N THR A 234 1.48 6.04 -19.23
CA THR A 234 0.94 7.28 -18.66
C THR A 234 1.26 7.38 -17.19
N THR A 235 1.43 8.58 -16.68
CA THR A 235 1.86 8.81 -15.31
C THR A 235 0.75 9.49 -14.52
N PRO A 236 0.38 8.96 -13.33
CA PRO A 236 -0.59 9.61 -12.46
C PRO A 236 -0.10 11.00 -12.01
N GLN A 237 -1.00 11.96 -12.01
CA GLN A 237 -0.80 13.31 -11.49
C GLN A 237 -1.78 13.53 -10.35
N VAL A 238 -1.30 14.01 -9.20
CA VAL A 238 -2.11 14.28 -8.01
C VAL A 238 -1.85 15.70 -7.56
N SER A 239 -2.92 16.46 -7.33
CA SER A 239 -2.83 17.81 -6.79
C SER A 239 -3.77 18.04 -5.62
N ILE A 240 -3.35 18.90 -4.72
CA ILE A 240 -4.18 19.44 -3.63
C ILE A 240 -4.55 20.86 -4.07
N ASN A 241 -5.85 21.15 -4.17
CA ASN A 241 -6.36 22.43 -4.66
C ASN A 241 -7.14 23.16 -3.57
N ARG A 242 -6.89 24.46 -3.43
CA ARG A 242 -7.56 25.32 -2.45
C ARG A 242 -7.80 26.69 -3.07
N ASN A 243 -9.05 27.16 -3.07
CA ASN A 243 -9.45 28.41 -3.73
C ASN A 243 -9.02 28.49 -5.21
N ASN A 244 -9.24 27.42 -5.97
CA ASN A 244 -8.86 27.29 -7.39
C ASN A 244 -7.35 27.46 -7.66
N LYS A 245 -6.51 27.19 -6.67
CA LYS A 245 -5.05 27.16 -6.81
C LYS A 245 -4.50 25.82 -6.38
N VAL A 246 -3.56 25.30 -7.15
CA VAL A 246 -2.74 24.15 -6.80
C VAL A 246 -1.82 24.56 -5.65
N VAL A 247 -1.98 23.95 -4.47
CA VAL A 247 -1.10 24.17 -3.32
C VAL A 247 0.00 23.12 -3.20
N GLN A 248 -0.26 21.90 -3.70
CA GLN A 248 0.69 20.82 -3.82
C GLN A 248 0.44 20.06 -5.12
N TYR A 249 1.50 19.56 -5.74
CA TYR A 249 1.45 18.78 -6.97
C TYR A 249 2.48 17.67 -6.90
N SER A 250 2.11 16.49 -7.41
CA SER A 250 3.00 15.37 -7.60
C SER A 250 2.67 14.68 -8.91
N GLN A 251 3.72 14.18 -9.56
CA GLN A 251 3.63 13.34 -10.75
C GLN A 251 4.37 12.04 -10.45
N GLY A 252 3.72 10.92 -10.72
CA GLY A 252 4.27 9.57 -10.61
C GLY A 252 5.69 9.43 -11.17
N SER A 253 6.59 8.76 -10.46
CA SER A 253 7.92 8.44 -10.98
C SER A 253 7.92 7.18 -11.85
N MET A 254 6.93 6.30 -11.67
CA MET A 254 6.72 5.11 -12.51
C MET A 254 5.52 5.31 -13.45
N PRO A 255 5.68 5.20 -14.77
CA PRO A 255 4.55 5.18 -15.69
C PRO A 255 3.77 3.87 -15.58
N ILE A 256 2.47 3.94 -15.85
CA ILE A 256 1.58 2.79 -16.06
C ILE A 256 1.66 2.42 -17.53
N THR A 257 2.16 1.23 -17.85
CA THR A 257 2.39 0.77 -19.23
C THR A 257 1.44 -0.35 -19.65
N ALA A 258 1.13 -0.43 -20.95
CA ALA A 258 0.27 -1.48 -21.51
C ALA A 258 0.98 -2.84 -21.67
N SER A 259 2.32 -2.85 -21.58
CA SER A 259 3.17 -4.02 -21.64
C SER A 259 4.24 -3.97 -20.56
N CYS A 260 4.81 -5.13 -20.23
CA CYS A 260 5.79 -5.22 -19.17
C CYS A 260 6.86 -6.29 -19.42
N SER A 261 8.07 -6.09 -18.91
CA SER A 261 9.12 -7.11 -18.96
C SER A 261 8.88 -8.25 -17.96
N TRP A 262 8.15 -7.97 -16.88
CA TRP A 262 7.86 -8.91 -15.80
C TRP A 262 6.49 -8.64 -15.19
N SER A 263 5.62 -9.67 -15.13
CA SER A 263 4.30 -9.53 -14.50
C SER A 263 4.47 -9.10 -13.04
N ASN A 264 4.04 -7.89 -12.70
CA ASN A 264 4.30 -7.26 -11.41
C ASN A 264 2.98 -6.75 -10.79
N PHE A 265 2.58 -7.37 -9.68
CA PHE A 265 1.43 -6.92 -8.89
C PHE A 265 1.86 -6.22 -7.59
N ASN A 266 3.13 -5.84 -7.45
CA ASN A 266 3.55 -4.91 -6.42
C ASN A 266 2.95 -3.51 -6.70
N ALA A 267 2.78 -2.69 -5.67
CA ALA A 267 2.29 -1.32 -5.82
C ALA A 267 3.45 -0.32 -5.78
N HIS A 268 3.36 0.73 -6.58
CA HIS A 268 4.21 1.89 -6.48
C HIS A 268 3.45 2.98 -5.69
N VAL A 269 4.08 3.57 -4.69
CA VAL A 269 3.47 4.48 -3.72
C VAL A 269 4.25 5.78 -3.67
N GLU A 270 3.52 6.89 -3.73
CA GLU A 270 4.06 8.24 -3.71
C GLU A 270 3.29 9.17 -2.78
N LEU A 271 3.89 10.32 -2.52
CA LEU A 271 3.35 11.37 -1.66
C LEU A 271 3.27 12.69 -2.44
N CYS A 272 2.08 13.24 -2.55
CA CYS A 272 1.85 14.62 -2.92
C CYS A 272 1.75 15.47 -1.65
N GLY A 273 2.65 16.43 -1.48
CA GLY A 273 2.64 17.36 -0.34
C GLY A 273 3.84 17.22 0.60
N GLU A 274 3.67 17.71 1.83
CA GLU A 274 4.75 17.82 2.82
C GLU A 274 5.19 16.45 3.32
N GLY A 275 6.50 16.23 3.53
CA GLY A 275 7.03 14.99 4.11
C GLY A 275 8.10 14.32 3.25
N ILE A 276 8.52 13.12 3.66
CA ILE A 276 9.61 12.38 3.00
C ILE A 276 9.02 11.41 1.98
N ASN A 277 9.25 11.68 0.68
CA ASN A 277 8.94 10.78 -0.43
C ASN A 277 10.20 10.00 -0.90
N LYS A 278 10.88 9.27 0.00
CA LYS A 278 12.12 8.57 -0.38
C LYS A 278 11.87 7.14 -0.89
N GLY A 279 11.70 7.04 -2.22
CA GLY A 279 12.18 5.93 -3.08
C GLY A 279 13.67 6.14 -3.48
N PRO A 280 14.31 5.24 -4.25
CA PRO A 280 15.77 5.10 -4.29
C PRO A 280 16.48 6.44 -4.53
N SER A 281 17.49 6.73 -3.71
CA SER A 281 18.45 7.78 -4.05
C SER A 281 19.21 7.30 -5.29
N ALA A 282 18.92 7.92 -6.44
CA ALA A 282 19.85 7.88 -7.56
C ALA A 282 21.20 8.42 -7.05
N SER A 283 22.17 7.53 -6.93
CA SER A 283 23.60 7.87 -6.88
C SER A 283 24.09 8.10 -8.29
#